data_AF-A0A2C6LCC5-F1
#
_entry.id   AF-A0A2C6LCC5-F1
#
_cell.length_a   1.000
_cell.length_b   1.000
_cell.length_c   1.000
_cell.angle_alpha   90.00
_cell.angle_beta   90.00
_cell.angle_gamma   90.00
#
_symmetry.space_group_name_H-M   'P 1'
#
loop_
_entity.id
_entity.type
_entity.pdbx_description
1 polymer ?
#
loop_
_entity_poly.entity_id
_entity_poly.type
_entity_poly.pdbx_seq_one_letter_code
_entity_poly.pdbx_strand_id
1 'polypeptide(L)'
;SSSLPPPCNILTDKRVYRGHCLRGRPGEVLSQAAYGRIKLENEAEARRLKRQLQRASRATADAFKADRLSTPAPVDGRQHIQLQTEEHLIELTEHAREFTAETQTEPWMDKPPTPMFRPHREEVHAATQILDGDLFDFDECVLLPQAMFCTLPSPEVIPILEVIVGKVLEQSITEVIEEEELAAIQKQQDEFDRARMQELIEVQRLEAAEKRRQEETERRIAQAKAWHEVKRSACLKILSLDFAATCRRGCSQLVLNELASSVGLFIHPTVVRQRSAHL
;
A
#
# COMPACT_ATOMS: atom_id res chain seq x y z
N SER A 1 29.07 41.72 -74.59
CA SER A 1 27.82 41.79 -75.36
C SER A 1 26.67 41.37 -74.46
N SER A 2 25.99 42.34 -73.86
CA SER A 2 24.87 42.16 -72.93
C SER A 2 23.58 41.87 -73.68
N SER A 3 23.05 40.66 -73.56
CA SER A 3 21.71 40.31 -74.04
C SER A 3 20.64 40.96 -73.16
N LEU A 4 19.78 41.78 -73.77
CA LEU A 4 18.60 42.36 -73.11
C LEU A 4 17.62 41.24 -72.69
N PRO A 5 17.01 41.31 -71.49
CA PRO A 5 15.97 40.37 -71.10
C PRO A 5 14.70 40.57 -71.95
N PRO A 6 13.88 39.51 -72.16
CA PRO A 6 12.67 39.59 -72.96
C PRO A 6 11.64 40.56 -72.36
N PRO A 7 10.77 41.19 -73.17
CA PRO A 7 9.78 42.15 -72.70
C PRO A 7 8.77 41.46 -71.77
N CYS A 8 8.75 41.87 -70.50
CA CYS A 8 7.79 41.40 -69.51
C CYS A 8 6.63 42.38 -69.40
N ASN A 9 5.41 41.87 -69.20
CA ASN A 9 4.23 42.72 -69.06
C ASN A 9 4.33 43.57 -67.78
N ILE A 10 4.32 44.90 -67.96
CA ILE A 10 4.44 45.89 -66.87
C ILE A 10 3.34 45.72 -65.81
N LEU A 11 2.21 45.08 -66.16
CA LEU A 11 1.10 44.78 -65.24
C LEU A 11 1.43 43.73 -64.15
N THR A 12 2.47 42.91 -64.31
CA THR A 12 2.85 41.88 -63.32
C THR A 12 4.29 42.00 -62.80
N ASP A 13 5.02 43.04 -63.23
CA ASP A 13 6.39 43.27 -62.78
C ASP A 13 6.43 43.71 -61.30
N LYS A 14 7.15 42.93 -60.48
CA LYS A 14 7.33 43.17 -59.04
C LYS A 14 8.17 44.40 -58.72
N ARG A 15 8.92 44.92 -59.70
CA ARG A 15 9.73 46.15 -59.55
C ARG A 15 8.91 47.42 -59.72
N VAL A 16 7.74 47.32 -60.35
CA VAL A 16 6.86 48.45 -60.64
C VAL A 16 5.88 48.63 -59.48
N TYR A 17 6.16 49.61 -58.63
CA TYR A 17 5.27 49.96 -57.53
C TYR A 17 4.10 50.79 -58.05
N ARG A 18 2.88 50.24 -58.03
CA ARG A 18 1.66 50.98 -58.39
C ARG A 18 1.14 51.72 -57.17
N GLY A 19 1.43 53.01 -57.08
CA GLY A 19 0.90 53.87 -56.04
C GLY A 19 -0.57 54.24 -56.28
N HIS A 20 -1.40 54.15 -55.25
CA HIS A 20 -2.68 54.85 -55.14
C HIS A 20 -2.46 56.11 -54.30
N CYS A 21 -2.78 57.29 -54.84
CA CYS A 21 -2.33 58.60 -54.35
C CYS A 21 -3.06 59.16 -53.11
N LEU A 22 -3.81 58.36 -52.34
CA LEU A 22 -4.66 58.88 -51.24
C LEU A 22 -4.52 58.16 -49.89
N ARG A 23 -3.45 57.40 -49.62
CA ARG A 23 -3.14 56.95 -48.24
C ARG A 23 -1.67 57.13 -47.90
N GLY A 24 -1.43 58.00 -46.91
CA GLY A 24 -0.44 57.85 -45.84
C GLY A 24 1.04 57.82 -46.22
N ARG A 25 1.81 58.74 -45.65
CA ARG A 25 3.27 58.89 -45.78
C ARG A 25 4.06 57.58 -45.70
N PRO A 26 5.19 57.45 -46.43
CA PRO A 26 6.17 56.40 -46.17
C PRO A 26 6.88 56.70 -44.85
N GLY A 27 6.75 55.82 -43.85
CA GLY A 27 7.47 55.98 -42.59
C GLY A 27 6.76 55.51 -41.32
N GLU A 28 5.54 54.96 -41.38
CA GLU A 28 4.98 54.27 -40.21
C GLU A 28 5.51 52.84 -40.15
N VAL A 29 6.46 52.61 -39.25
CA VAL A 29 6.80 51.27 -38.77
C VAL A 29 5.53 50.70 -38.16
N LEU A 30 4.83 49.86 -38.92
CA LEU A 30 3.72 49.08 -38.41
C LEU A 30 4.21 48.38 -37.12
N SER A 31 3.55 48.69 -36.00
CA SER A 31 3.85 48.06 -34.71
C SER A 31 3.83 46.53 -34.86
N GLN A 32 4.67 45.81 -34.11
CA GLN A 32 4.68 44.34 -34.07
C GLN A 32 3.27 43.75 -33.89
N ALA A 33 2.39 44.45 -33.17
CA ALA A 33 1.00 44.05 -32.97
C ALA A 33 0.15 44.12 -34.26
N ALA A 34 0.40 45.08 -35.15
CA ALA A 34 -0.28 45.21 -36.45
C ALA A 34 0.21 44.16 -37.45
N TYR A 35 1.53 43.87 -37.48
CA TYR A 35 2.08 42.77 -38.28
C TYR A 35 1.56 41.39 -37.83
N GLY A 36 1.35 41.19 -36.53
CA GLY A 36 0.77 39.96 -35.99
C GLY A 36 -0.66 39.71 -36.47
N ARG A 37 -1.51 40.75 -36.51
CA ARG A 37 -2.90 40.63 -36.99
C ARG A 37 -2.97 40.27 -38.48
N ILE A 38 -2.17 40.92 -39.32
CA ILE A 38 -2.14 40.64 -40.77
C ILE A 38 -1.61 39.22 -41.05
N LYS A 39 -0.62 38.73 -40.28
CA LYS A 39 -0.16 37.34 -40.40
C LYS A 39 -1.25 36.34 -40.02
N LEU A 40 -1.96 36.57 -38.91
CA LEU A 40 -3.04 35.69 -38.46
C LEU A 40 -4.21 35.65 -39.46
N GLU A 41 -4.56 36.79 -40.07
CA GLU A 41 -5.59 36.85 -41.12
C GLU A 41 -5.16 36.07 -42.37
N ASN A 42 -3.93 36.25 -42.86
CA ASN A 42 -3.39 35.51 -43.99
C ASN A 42 -3.31 33.99 -43.73
N GLU A 43 -2.93 33.58 -42.51
CA GLU A 43 -2.91 32.17 -42.10
C GLU A 43 -4.33 31.58 -41.99
N ALA A 44 -5.31 32.37 -41.53
CA ALA A 44 -6.71 31.97 -41.48
C ALA A 44 -7.31 31.82 -42.89
N GLU A 45 -6.97 32.72 -43.82
CA GLU A 45 -7.36 32.61 -45.23
C GLU A 45 -6.72 31.41 -45.92
N ALA A 46 -5.41 31.17 -45.71
CA ALA A 46 -4.73 29.99 -46.23
C ALA A 46 -5.35 28.68 -45.69
N ARG A 47 -5.74 28.65 -44.42
CA ARG A 47 -6.48 27.52 -43.82
C ARG A 47 -7.86 27.33 -44.43
N ARG A 48 -8.59 28.41 -44.74
CA ARG A 48 -9.90 28.34 -45.42
C ARG A 48 -9.76 27.79 -46.84
N LEU A 49 -8.78 28.27 -47.60
CA LEU A 49 -8.50 27.82 -48.97
C LEU A 49 -8.10 26.34 -48.99
N LYS A 50 -7.24 25.90 -48.06
CA LYS A 50 -6.86 24.48 -47.91
C LYS A 50 -8.06 23.59 -47.58
N ARG A 51 -8.99 24.05 -46.73
CA ARG A 51 -10.24 23.32 -46.41
C ARG A 51 -11.18 23.25 -47.62
N GLN A 52 -11.29 24.32 -48.41
CA GLN A 52 -12.08 24.31 -49.64
C GLN A 52 -11.51 23.34 -50.67
N LEU A 53 -10.19 23.33 -50.88
CA LEU A 53 -9.52 22.38 -51.78
C LEU A 53 -9.67 20.92 -51.31
N GLN A 54 -9.57 20.65 -50.00
CA GLN A 54 -9.83 19.32 -49.47
C GLN A 54 -11.29 18.87 -49.66
N ARG A 55 -12.26 19.78 -49.52
CA ARG A 55 -13.68 19.48 -49.80
C ARG A 55 -13.92 19.23 -51.29
N ALA A 56 -13.32 20.02 -52.17
CA ALA A 56 -13.40 19.82 -53.62
C ALA A 56 -12.79 18.48 -54.03
N SER A 57 -11.61 18.13 -53.49
CA SER A 57 -10.96 16.83 -53.75
C SER A 57 -11.77 15.64 -53.23
N ARG A 58 -12.48 15.78 -52.10
CA ARG A 58 -13.40 14.73 -51.61
C ARG A 58 -14.67 14.63 -52.44
N ALA A 59 -15.15 15.72 -53.03
CA ALA A 59 -16.33 15.72 -53.89
C ALA A 59 -16.07 15.10 -55.27
N THR A 60 -14.84 15.21 -55.80
CA THR A 60 -14.41 14.55 -57.04
C THR A 60 -13.78 13.17 -56.82
N ALA A 61 -13.59 12.75 -55.57
CA ALA A 61 -13.15 11.41 -55.24
C ALA A 61 -14.34 10.45 -55.36
N ASP A 62 -14.35 9.66 -56.44
CA ASP A 62 -15.29 8.54 -56.58
C ASP A 62 -15.22 7.65 -55.33
N ALA A 63 -16.32 7.56 -54.58
CA ALA A 63 -16.41 6.75 -53.36
C ALA A 63 -16.07 5.26 -53.60
N PHE A 64 -16.21 4.80 -54.85
CA PHE A 64 -15.95 3.42 -55.28
C PHE A 64 -14.51 3.16 -55.75
N LYS A 65 -13.59 4.16 -55.72
CA LYS A 65 -12.18 3.90 -56.09
C LYS A 65 -11.43 3.07 -55.07
N ALA A 66 -11.80 3.15 -53.79
CA ALA A 66 -11.24 2.30 -52.75
C ALA A 66 -11.80 0.86 -52.80
N ASP A 67 -12.97 0.68 -53.41
CA ASP A 67 -13.73 -0.57 -53.43
C ASP A 67 -13.65 -1.32 -54.78
N ARG A 68 -12.93 -0.76 -55.75
CA ARG A 68 -12.39 -1.57 -56.84
C ARG A 68 -11.31 -2.44 -56.22
N LEU A 69 -11.69 -3.68 -55.90
CA LEU A 69 -10.80 -4.78 -55.53
C LEU A 69 -9.50 -4.63 -56.31
N SER A 70 -8.46 -4.12 -55.65
CA SER A 70 -7.13 -4.07 -56.24
C SER A 70 -6.78 -5.51 -56.60
N THR A 71 -6.30 -5.74 -57.82
CA THR A 71 -5.81 -7.05 -58.20
C THR A 71 -4.79 -7.48 -57.13
N PRO A 72 -4.97 -8.64 -56.47
CA PRO A 72 -4.08 -9.09 -55.41
C PRO A 72 -2.65 -9.15 -55.95
N ALA A 73 -1.64 -8.86 -55.13
CA ALA A 73 -0.26 -8.78 -55.59
C ALA A 73 0.20 -10.04 -56.33
N PRO A 74 1.07 -9.93 -57.36
CA PRO A 74 1.60 -11.10 -58.06
C PRO A 74 2.29 -12.05 -57.10
N VAL A 75 2.03 -13.35 -57.26
CA VAL A 75 2.75 -14.40 -56.54
C VAL A 75 4.24 -14.31 -56.86
N ASP A 76 5.08 -14.53 -55.85
CA ASP A 76 6.52 -14.33 -55.94
C ASP A 76 7.12 -15.13 -57.11
N GLY A 77 7.91 -14.44 -57.96
CA GLY A 77 8.45 -14.99 -59.22
C GLY A 77 7.53 -14.93 -60.45
N ARG A 78 6.33 -14.35 -60.36
CA ARG A 78 5.42 -14.14 -61.51
C ARG A 78 5.08 -12.66 -61.68
N GLN A 79 4.86 -12.23 -62.92
CA GLN A 79 4.43 -10.86 -63.24
C GLN A 79 3.00 -10.89 -63.79
N HIS A 80 2.18 -9.91 -63.41
CA HIS A 80 0.87 -9.74 -64.03
C HIS A 80 1.01 -9.28 -65.47
N ILE A 81 0.23 -9.88 -66.35
CA ILE A 81 0.10 -9.48 -67.75
C ILE A 81 -1.29 -8.90 -67.92
N GLN A 82 -1.38 -7.76 -68.60
CA GLN A 82 -2.66 -7.16 -68.95
C GLN A 82 -3.29 -7.98 -70.09
N LEU A 83 -4.42 -8.60 -69.82
CA LEU A 83 -5.23 -9.26 -70.84
C LEU A 83 -6.09 -8.21 -71.54
N GLN A 84 -6.21 -8.31 -72.86
CA GLN A 84 -7.09 -7.45 -73.64
C GLN A 84 -8.54 -7.90 -73.38
N THR A 85 -9.16 -7.34 -72.34
CA THR A 85 -10.57 -7.55 -71.99
C THR A 85 -11.51 -6.57 -72.71
N GLU A 86 -10.98 -5.73 -73.60
CA GLU A 86 -11.78 -4.87 -74.46
C GLU A 86 -12.49 -5.73 -75.51
N GLU A 87 -13.71 -5.33 -75.90
CA GLU A 87 -14.51 -6.03 -76.90
C GLU A 87 -13.78 -6.01 -78.25
N HIS A 88 -13.12 -7.13 -78.59
CA HIS A 88 -12.41 -7.29 -79.84
C HIS A 88 -13.36 -7.81 -80.90
N LEU A 89 -13.99 -6.90 -81.65
CA LEU A 89 -14.82 -7.25 -82.80
C LEU A 89 -13.95 -7.83 -83.91
N ILE A 90 -14.03 -9.14 -84.13
CA ILE A 90 -13.43 -9.81 -85.28
C ILE A 90 -14.50 -9.87 -86.36
N GLU A 91 -14.36 -9.03 -87.38
CA GLU A 91 -15.17 -9.16 -88.59
C GLU A 91 -14.72 -10.42 -89.34
N LEU A 92 -15.56 -11.46 -89.32
CA LEU A 92 -15.37 -12.65 -90.13
C LEU A 92 -15.63 -12.26 -91.60
N THR A 93 -14.57 -11.99 -92.36
CA THR A 93 -14.64 -11.55 -93.76
C THR A 93 -15.00 -12.67 -94.75
N GLU A 94 -14.86 -13.93 -94.33
CA GLU A 94 -15.17 -15.10 -95.15
C GLU A 94 -16.15 -16.03 -94.42
N HIS A 95 -17.37 -16.13 -94.92
CA HIS A 95 -18.27 -17.21 -94.53
C HIS A 95 -17.70 -18.53 -95.06
N ALA A 96 -17.43 -19.49 -94.16
CA ALA A 96 -17.05 -20.83 -94.56
C ALA A 96 -18.13 -21.40 -95.49
N ARG A 97 -17.73 -22.09 -96.58
CA ARG A 97 -18.70 -22.72 -97.50
C ARG A 97 -19.46 -23.80 -96.75
N GLU A 98 -20.72 -23.50 -96.44
CA GLU A 98 -21.67 -24.48 -95.92
C GLU A 98 -22.02 -25.45 -97.06
N PHE A 99 -21.69 -26.72 -96.87
CA PHE A 99 -22.15 -27.78 -97.75
C PHE A 99 -23.38 -28.42 -97.12
N THR A 100 -24.53 -28.28 -97.76
CA THR A 100 -25.73 -29.05 -97.44
C THR A 100 -25.52 -30.48 -97.89
N ALA A 101 -25.15 -31.35 -96.94
CA ALA A 101 -25.19 -32.79 -97.13
C ALA A 101 -26.59 -33.28 -96.77
N GLU A 102 -27.40 -33.58 -97.79
CA GLU A 102 -28.70 -34.22 -97.61
C GLU A 102 -28.46 -35.72 -97.37
N THR A 103 -28.60 -36.16 -96.12
CA THR A 103 -28.77 -37.58 -95.82
C THR A 103 -30.25 -37.92 -95.89
N GLN A 104 -30.62 -38.82 -96.79
CA GLN A 104 -31.94 -39.44 -96.83
C GLN A 104 -32.09 -40.40 -95.64
N THR A 105 -32.33 -39.83 -94.46
CA THR A 105 -32.81 -40.57 -93.29
C THR A 105 -34.31 -40.73 -93.42
N GLU A 106 -34.73 -41.95 -93.73
CA GLU A 106 -36.14 -42.27 -93.86
C GLU A 106 -36.85 -42.13 -92.49
N PRO A 107 -38.04 -41.49 -92.41
CA PRO A 107 -38.72 -41.17 -91.15
C PRO A 107 -39.11 -42.36 -90.26
N TRP A 108 -38.97 -43.59 -90.76
CA TRP A 108 -39.37 -44.82 -90.05
C TRP A 108 -38.24 -45.49 -89.26
N MET A 109 -37.02 -44.93 -89.27
CA MET A 109 -35.95 -45.43 -88.41
C MET A 109 -36.08 -44.83 -87.01
N ASP A 110 -36.60 -45.62 -86.06
CA ASP A 110 -36.67 -45.26 -84.66
C ASP A 110 -35.27 -45.05 -84.07
N LYS A 111 -35.06 -43.87 -83.48
CA LYS A 111 -33.85 -43.55 -82.73
C LYS A 111 -33.73 -44.49 -81.51
N PRO A 112 -32.56 -45.08 -81.21
CA PRO A 112 -32.40 -45.82 -79.96
C PRO A 112 -32.72 -44.93 -78.75
N PRO A 113 -33.29 -45.48 -77.68
CA PRO A 113 -33.66 -44.69 -76.51
C PRO A 113 -32.42 -44.01 -75.92
N THR A 114 -32.53 -42.70 -75.68
CA THR A 114 -31.44 -41.91 -75.10
C THR A 114 -31.06 -42.50 -73.73
N PRO A 115 -29.78 -42.80 -73.46
CA PRO A 115 -29.38 -43.38 -72.19
C PRO A 115 -29.79 -42.48 -71.03
N MET A 116 -30.31 -43.07 -69.95
CA MET A 116 -30.74 -42.34 -68.77
C MET A 116 -29.54 -41.68 -68.08
N PHE A 117 -29.58 -40.36 -67.91
CA PHE A 117 -28.57 -39.61 -67.17
C PHE A 117 -28.62 -39.98 -65.69
N ARG A 118 -27.52 -40.52 -65.16
CA ARG A 118 -27.32 -40.76 -63.72
C ARG A 118 -26.23 -39.81 -63.21
N PRO A 119 -26.56 -38.75 -62.46
CA PRO A 119 -25.53 -37.87 -61.90
C PRO A 119 -24.67 -38.65 -60.90
N HIS A 120 -23.35 -38.53 -61.03
CA HIS A 120 -22.38 -39.11 -60.10
C HIS A 120 -22.37 -38.25 -58.84
N ARG A 121 -22.79 -38.80 -57.69
CA ARG A 121 -22.64 -38.13 -56.38
C ARG A 121 -21.24 -38.39 -55.86
N GLU A 122 -20.33 -37.43 -56.05
CA GLU A 122 -19.04 -37.41 -55.35
C GLU A 122 -19.25 -36.74 -53.99
N GLU A 123 -19.65 -37.52 -52.99
CA GLU A 123 -19.70 -37.04 -51.61
C GLU A 123 -18.27 -37.13 -51.04
N VAL A 124 -17.52 -36.03 -51.13
CA VAL A 124 -16.18 -35.94 -50.50
C VAL A 124 -16.37 -35.82 -48.99
N HIS A 125 -16.20 -36.93 -48.28
CA HIS A 125 -16.22 -36.93 -46.82
C HIS A 125 -14.86 -36.43 -46.29
N ALA A 126 -14.85 -35.23 -45.70
CA ALA A 126 -13.71 -34.70 -44.96
C ALA A 126 -14.03 -34.70 -43.47
N ALA A 127 -13.12 -35.27 -42.66
CA ALA A 127 -13.17 -35.19 -41.21
C ALA A 127 -12.02 -34.30 -40.74
N THR A 128 -12.34 -33.27 -39.96
CA THR A 128 -11.36 -32.39 -39.30
C THR A 128 -11.42 -32.65 -37.81
N GLN A 129 -10.28 -33.01 -37.20
CA GLN A 129 -10.16 -33.25 -35.76
C GLN A 129 -9.05 -32.36 -35.20
N ILE A 130 -9.33 -31.67 -34.11
CA ILE A 130 -8.33 -30.96 -33.29
C ILE A 130 -7.70 -31.98 -32.34
N LEU A 131 -6.37 -32.04 -32.30
CA LEU A 131 -5.62 -32.96 -31.45
C LEU A 131 -5.27 -32.30 -30.10
N ASP A 132 -4.96 -33.12 -29.11
CA ASP A 132 -4.55 -32.63 -27.79
C ASP A 132 -3.26 -31.79 -27.92
N GLY A 133 -3.34 -30.52 -27.51
CA GLY A 133 -2.22 -29.56 -27.59
C GLY A 133 -2.20 -28.66 -28.83
N ASP A 134 -3.16 -28.80 -29.76
CA ASP A 134 -3.23 -28.00 -31.00
C ASP A 134 -3.85 -26.60 -30.77
N LEU A 135 -4.45 -26.36 -29.60
CA LEU A 135 -5.11 -25.09 -29.20
C LEU A 135 -4.50 -24.45 -27.94
N PHE A 136 -3.58 -25.13 -27.26
CA PHE A 136 -3.00 -24.68 -26.00
C PHE A 136 -1.68 -23.94 -26.28
N ASP A 137 -1.77 -22.63 -26.44
CA ASP A 137 -0.61 -21.78 -26.71
C ASP A 137 -0.16 -21.03 -25.45
N PHE A 138 0.86 -21.56 -24.77
CA PHE A 138 1.50 -20.87 -23.65
C PHE A 138 2.34 -19.65 -24.07
N ASP A 139 2.63 -19.52 -25.37
CA ASP A 139 3.63 -18.59 -25.92
C ASP A 139 3.04 -17.38 -26.65
N GLU A 140 1.72 -17.19 -26.69
CA GLU A 140 1.09 -16.03 -27.36
C GLU A 140 1.24 -14.72 -26.55
N CYS A 141 2.47 -14.43 -26.10
CA CYS A 141 2.94 -13.05 -26.00
C CYS A 141 3.02 -12.52 -27.42
N VAL A 142 1.92 -11.93 -27.92
CA VAL A 142 1.88 -11.26 -29.22
C VAL A 142 3.11 -10.36 -29.33
N LEU A 143 4.07 -10.80 -30.13
CA LEU A 143 5.26 -10.07 -30.54
C LEU A 143 4.82 -8.91 -31.42
N LEU A 144 4.28 -7.86 -30.80
CA LEU A 144 4.28 -6.54 -31.42
C LEU A 144 5.71 -6.02 -31.33
N PRO A 145 6.41 -5.80 -32.46
CA PRO A 145 7.82 -5.38 -32.46
C PRO A 145 8.05 -3.96 -31.88
N GLN A 146 7.02 -3.31 -31.36
CA GLN A 146 7.07 -1.98 -30.73
C GLN A 146 6.57 -1.93 -29.28
N ALA A 147 6.07 -3.03 -28.72
CA ALA A 147 5.67 -3.07 -27.31
C ALA A 147 6.84 -3.59 -26.47
N MET A 148 7.60 -2.67 -25.87
CA MET A 148 8.71 -2.95 -24.94
C MET A 148 8.26 -3.65 -23.64
N PHE A 149 6.97 -3.93 -23.49
CA PHE A 149 6.42 -4.72 -22.40
C PHE A 149 5.43 -5.73 -22.97
N CYS A 150 5.76 -7.02 -22.88
CA CYS A 150 4.76 -8.08 -22.89
C CYS A 150 3.98 -7.94 -21.57
N THR A 151 2.84 -7.25 -21.57
CA THR A 151 2.12 -6.88 -20.34
C THR A 151 1.07 -7.89 -19.88
N LEU A 152 0.79 -8.95 -20.64
CA LEU A 152 -0.25 -9.90 -20.28
C LEU A 152 0.26 -11.34 -20.45
N PRO A 153 0.25 -12.15 -19.37
CA PRO A 153 0.51 -13.58 -19.49
C PRO A 153 -0.61 -14.24 -20.31
N SER A 154 -0.28 -15.36 -20.94
CA SER A 154 -1.21 -16.15 -21.76
C SER A 154 -2.51 -16.45 -20.98
N PRO A 155 -3.68 -16.39 -21.63
CA PRO A 155 -4.99 -16.42 -20.96
C PRO A 155 -5.22 -17.64 -20.05
N GLU A 156 -4.52 -18.73 -20.30
CA GLU A 156 -4.55 -19.98 -19.54
C GLU A 156 -3.78 -19.88 -18.21
N VAL A 157 -2.73 -19.04 -18.15
CA VAL A 157 -1.84 -18.91 -16.99
C VAL A 157 -2.32 -17.80 -16.05
N ILE A 158 -3.06 -16.81 -16.57
CA ILE A 158 -3.65 -15.71 -15.78
C ILE A 158 -4.38 -16.18 -14.51
N PRO A 159 -5.35 -17.12 -14.55
CA PRO A 159 -6.10 -17.49 -13.35
C PRO A 159 -5.24 -18.20 -12.30
N ILE A 160 -4.21 -18.93 -12.73
CA ILE A 160 -3.28 -19.61 -11.83
C ILE A 160 -2.38 -18.58 -11.14
N LEU A 161 -1.84 -17.62 -11.90
CA LEU A 161 -1.01 -16.55 -11.37
C LEU A 161 -1.79 -15.65 -10.41
N GLU A 162 -3.03 -15.30 -10.73
CA GLU A 162 -3.88 -14.46 -9.88
C GLU A 162 -4.08 -15.10 -8.51
N VAL A 163 -4.40 -16.40 -8.47
CA VAL A 163 -4.60 -17.12 -7.21
C VAL A 163 -3.31 -17.26 -6.41
N ILE A 164 -2.18 -17.54 -7.08
CA ILE A 164 -0.88 -17.69 -6.39
C ILE A 164 -0.44 -16.35 -5.80
N VAL A 165 -0.48 -15.28 -6.60
CA VAL A 165 -0.08 -13.95 -6.14
C VAL A 165 -1.01 -13.47 -5.03
N GLY A 166 -2.33 -13.65 -5.19
CA GLY A 166 -3.31 -13.33 -4.16
C GLY A 166 -3.03 -14.02 -2.84
N LYS A 167 -2.84 -15.35 -2.86
CA LYS A 167 -2.53 -16.13 -1.65
C LYS A 167 -1.21 -15.74 -0.99
N VAL A 168 -0.16 -15.52 -1.78
CA VAL A 168 1.15 -15.13 -1.23
C VAL A 168 1.07 -13.76 -0.57
N LEU A 169 0.36 -12.81 -1.18
CA LEU A 169 0.17 -11.48 -0.60
C LEU A 169 -0.66 -11.55 0.68
N GLU A 170 -1.80 -12.24 0.66
CA GLU A 170 -2.64 -12.43 1.84
C GLU A 170 -1.86 -13.08 2.98
N GLN A 171 -1.16 -14.19 2.70
CA GLN A 171 -0.35 -14.89 3.68
C GLN A 171 0.76 -13.98 4.24
N SER A 172 1.48 -13.26 3.38
CA SER A 172 2.56 -12.36 3.83
C SER A 172 2.05 -11.22 4.72
N ILE A 173 0.85 -10.67 4.43
CA ILE A 173 0.26 -9.61 5.24
C ILE A 173 -0.15 -10.18 6.60
N THR A 174 -0.79 -11.35 6.64
CA THR A 174 -1.20 -12.00 7.89
C THR A 174 0.00 -12.33 8.77
N GLU A 175 1.06 -12.92 8.19
CA GLU A 175 2.28 -13.27 8.93
C GLU A 175 2.94 -12.04 9.56
N VAL A 176 3.07 -10.93 8.83
CA VAL A 176 3.65 -9.69 9.37
C VAL A 176 2.81 -9.11 10.50
N ILE A 177 1.48 -9.13 10.38
CA ILE A 177 0.58 -8.65 11.45
C ILE A 177 0.72 -9.54 12.70
N GLU A 178 0.74 -10.86 12.53
CA GLU A 178 0.91 -11.80 13.64
C GLU A 178 2.25 -11.59 14.36
N GLU A 179 3.34 -11.37 13.61
CA GLU A 179 4.66 -11.07 14.19
C GLU A 179 4.65 -9.77 15.00
N GLU A 180 4.03 -8.72 14.48
CA GLU A 180 3.91 -7.43 15.18
C GLU A 180 3.06 -7.54 16.44
N GLU A 181 1.94 -8.27 16.39
CA GLU A 181 1.08 -8.54 17.55
C GLU A 181 1.83 -9.32 18.63
N LEU A 182 2.54 -10.40 18.26
CA LEU A 182 3.35 -11.18 19.20
C LEU A 182 4.44 -10.32 19.85
N ALA A 183 5.12 -9.47 19.08
CA ALA A 183 6.13 -8.56 19.60
C ALA A 183 5.54 -7.51 20.55
N ALA A 184 4.32 -7.02 20.28
CA ALA A 184 3.62 -6.09 21.15
C ALA A 184 3.22 -6.76 22.48
N ILE A 185 2.68 -7.98 22.43
CA ILE A 185 2.31 -8.76 23.63
C ILE A 185 3.55 -9.04 24.49
N GLN A 186 4.67 -9.46 23.88
CA GLN A 186 5.91 -9.72 24.61
C GLN A 186 6.43 -8.45 25.31
N LYS A 187 6.41 -7.29 24.64
CA LYS A 187 6.79 -6.02 25.27
C LYS A 187 5.91 -5.69 26.47
N GLN A 188 4.60 -5.89 26.37
CA GLN A 188 3.68 -5.65 27.48
C GLN A 188 3.94 -6.61 28.65
N GLN A 189 4.21 -7.89 28.38
CA GLN A 189 4.56 -8.88 29.42
C GLN A 189 5.87 -8.50 30.12
N ASP A 190 6.89 -8.14 29.35
CA ASP A 190 8.18 -7.68 29.88
C ASP A 190 8.03 -6.45 30.77
N GLU A 191 7.24 -5.46 30.36
CA GLU A 191 6.96 -4.25 31.14
C GLU A 191 6.23 -4.59 32.44
N PHE A 192 5.23 -5.46 32.37
CA PHE A 192 4.50 -5.94 33.54
C PHE A 192 5.41 -6.67 34.53
N ASP A 193 6.25 -7.59 34.04
CA ASP A 193 7.17 -8.36 34.88
C ASP A 193 8.25 -7.47 35.52
N ARG A 194 8.75 -6.47 34.78
CA ARG A 194 9.67 -5.46 35.33
C ARG A 194 9.01 -4.66 36.45
N ALA A 195 7.78 -4.17 36.25
CA ALA A 195 7.05 -3.43 37.27
C ALA A 195 6.79 -4.31 38.50
N ARG A 196 6.31 -5.54 38.30
CA ARG A 196 6.07 -6.51 39.37
C ARG A 196 7.35 -6.83 40.16
N MET A 197 8.48 -6.97 39.48
CA MET A 197 9.76 -7.24 40.14
C MET A 197 10.23 -6.04 40.97
N GLN A 198 10.03 -4.81 40.47
CA GLN A 198 10.32 -3.59 41.22
C GLN A 198 9.47 -3.50 42.49
N GLU A 199 8.16 -3.74 42.38
CA GLU A 199 7.25 -3.78 43.54
C GLU A 199 7.68 -4.83 44.56
N LEU A 200 8.05 -6.04 44.11
CA LEU A 200 8.51 -7.10 44.99
C LEU A 200 9.80 -6.73 45.74
N ILE A 201 10.76 -6.09 45.07
CA ILE A 201 11.99 -5.59 45.70
C ILE A 201 11.66 -4.53 46.75
N GLU A 202 10.72 -3.63 46.46
CA GLU A 202 10.28 -2.60 47.41
C GLU A 202 9.61 -3.19 48.64
N VAL A 203 8.70 -4.16 48.46
CA VAL A 203 8.05 -4.87 49.56
C VAL A 203 9.08 -5.57 50.43
N GLN A 204 10.02 -6.33 49.85
CA GLN A 204 11.08 -6.99 50.62
C GLN A 204 11.95 -6.00 51.41
N ARG A 205 12.25 -4.83 50.83
CA ARG A 205 12.99 -3.78 51.53
C ARG A 205 12.20 -3.24 52.73
N LEU A 206 10.90 -3.03 52.59
CA LEU A 206 10.03 -2.56 53.67
C LEU A 206 9.87 -3.61 54.76
N GLU A 207 9.61 -4.87 54.41
CA GLU A 207 9.53 -5.99 55.34
C GLU A 207 10.82 -6.14 56.16
N ALA A 208 11.99 -6.07 55.52
CA ALA A 208 13.28 -6.13 56.20
C ALA A 208 13.51 -4.93 57.14
N ALA A 209 12.96 -3.75 56.82
CA ALA A 209 13.01 -2.58 57.70
C ALA A 209 12.05 -2.73 58.90
N GLU A 210 10.84 -3.22 58.67
CA GLU A 210 9.87 -3.49 59.73
C GLU A 210 10.35 -4.57 60.68
N LYS A 211 10.90 -5.67 60.17
CA LYS A 211 11.47 -6.73 60.99
C LYS A 211 12.56 -6.20 61.92
N ARG A 212 13.47 -5.35 61.42
CA ARG A 212 14.49 -4.71 62.28
C ARG A 212 13.89 -3.83 63.37
N ARG A 213 12.84 -3.07 63.05
CA ARG A 213 12.13 -2.24 64.04
C ARG A 213 11.44 -3.10 65.09
N GLN A 214 10.78 -4.18 64.69
CA GLN A 214 10.12 -5.13 65.59
C GLN A 214 11.14 -5.81 66.51
N GLU A 215 12.26 -6.30 65.98
CA GLU A 215 13.33 -6.87 66.79
C GLU A 215 13.90 -5.86 67.80
N GLU A 216 14.04 -4.58 67.41
CA GLU A 216 14.49 -3.54 68.34
C GLU A 216 13.43 -3.24 69.41
N THR A 217 12.15 -3.09 69.06
CA THR A 217 11.09 -2.84 70.03
C THR A 217 10.95 -4.00 71.02
N GLU A 218 11.03 -5.25 70.55
CA GLU A 218 11.04 -6.43 71.41
C GLU A 218 12.21 -6.43 72.39
N ARG A 219 13.43 -6.09 71.92
CA ARG A 219 14.61 -5.93 72.78
C ARG A 219 14.40 -4.85 73.83
N ARG A 220 13.83 -3.70 73.46
CA ARG A 220 13.53 -2.61 74.40
C ARG A 220 12.49 -3.01 75.43
N ILE A 221 11.43 -3.72 75.02
CA ILE A 221 10.40 -4.25 75.93
C ILE A 221 11.02 -5.26 76.91
N ALA A 222 11.87 -6.17 76.44
CA ALA A 222 12.55 -7.14 77.29
C ALA A 222 13.47 -6.45 78.32
N GLN A 223 14.26 -5.46 77.88
CA GLN A 223 15.10 -4.66 78.79
C GLN A 223 14.26 -3.90 79.81
N ALA A 224 13.16 -3.27 79.40
CA ALA A 224 12.27 -2.55 80.29
C ALA A 224 11.64 -3.47 81.35
N LYS A 225 11.16 -4.66 80.94
CA LYS A 225 10.63 -5.67 81.87
C LYS A 225 11.67 -6.10 82.89
N ALA A 226 12.88 -6.46 82.45
CA ALA A 226 13.97 -6.83 83.34
C ALA A 226 14.33 -5.70 84.32
N TRP A 227 14.40 -4.45 83.82
CA TRP A 227 14.65 -3.28 84.67
C TRP A 227 13.53 -3.05 85.68
N HIS A 228 12.28 -3.22 85.29
CA HIS A 228 11.13 -3.11 86.19
C HIS A 228 11.15 -4.16 87.31
N GLU A 229 11.54 -5.40 87.00
CA GLU A 229 11.70 -6.46 88.01
C GLU A 229 12.81 -6.12 89.01
N VAL A 230 13.96 -5.67 88.52
CA VAL A 230 15.07 -5.21 89.39
C VAL A 230 14.62 -4.04 90.26
N LYS A 231 13.98 -3.02 89.67
CA LYS A 231 13.45 -1.86 90.40
C LYS A 231 12.43 -2.27 91.45
N ARG A 232 11.50 -3.16 91.13
CA ARG A 232 10.52 -3.69 92.08
C ARG A 232 11.20 -4.38 93.25
N SER A 233 12.18 -5.24 92.99
CA SER A 233 12.94 -5.92 94.05
C SER A 233 13.71 -4.94 94.93
N ALA A 234 14.29 -3.88 94.36
CA ALA A 234 15.01 -2.84 95.08
C ALA A 234 14.05 -1.99 95.94
N CYS A 235 12.91 -1.55 95.39
CA CYS A 235 11.88 -0.82 96.13
C CYS A 235 11.37 -1.63 97.32
N LEU A 236 11.08 -2.93 97.14
CA LEU A 236 10.63 -3.79 98.23
C LEU A 236 11.69 -3.90 99.35
N LYS A 237 12.97 -4.04 98.98
CA LYS A 237 14.06 -4.04 99.96
C LYS A 237 14.13 -2.74 100.74
N ILE A 238 14.07 -1.58 100.06
CA ILE A 238 14.09 -0.27 100.72
C ILE A 238 12.88 -0.11 101.65
N LEU A 239 11.67 -0.43 101.17
CA LEU A 239 10.45 -0.37 101.98
C LEU A 239 10.54 -1.25 103.23
N SER A 240 11.12 -2.45 103.12
CA SER A 240 11.32 -3.35 104.28
C SER A 240 12.30 -2.76 105.30
N LEU A 241 13.37 -2.09 104.85
CA LEU A 241 14.34 -1.43 105.72
C LEU A 241 13.73 -0.19 106.40
N ASP A 242 12.97 0.62 105.66
CA ASP A 242 12.28 1.79 106.20
C ASP A 242 11.23 1.38 107.24
N PHE A 243 10.48 0.31 106.96
CA PHE A 243 9.53 -0.28 107.90
C PHE A 243 10.24 -0.77 109.16
N ALA A 244 11.31 -1.57 109.03
CA ALA A 244 12.09 -2.06 110.16
C ALA A 244 12.71 -0.93 110.99
N ALA A 245 13.23 0.12 110.34
CA ALA A 245 13.80 1.29 111.03
C ALA A 245 12.73 2.07 111.81
N THR A 246 11.52 2.19 111.24
CA THR A 246 10.38 2.85 111.88
C THR A 246 9.85 2.03 113.06
N CYS A 247 9.65 0.72 112.88
CA CYS A 247 9.30 -0.19 113.97
C CYS A 247 10.34 -0.19 115.08
N ARG A 248 11.65 -0.27 114.76
CA ARG A 248 12.71 -0.21 115.77
C ARG A 248 12.67 1.08 116.58
N ARG A 249 12.51 2.24 115.91
CA ARG A 249 12.39 3.54 116.60
C ARG A 249 11.13 3.59 117.46
N GLY A 250 9.98 3.16 116.94
CA GLY A 250 8.71 3.11 117.66
C GLY A 250 8.76 2.17 118.86
N CYS A 251 9.19 0.91 118.68
CA CYS A 251 9.37 -0.05 119.75
C CYS A 251 10.39 0.42 120.78
N SER A 252 11.50 1.06 120.38
CA SER A 252 12.45 1.64 121.34
C SER A 252 11.80 2.73 122.19
N GLN A 253 11.00 3.61 121.61
CA GLN A 253 10.28 4.66 122.36
C GLN A 253 9.19 4.06 123.25
N LEU A 254 8.42 3.09 122.76
CA LEU A 254 7.40 2.39 123.53
C LEU A 254 8.02 1.64 124.71
N VAL A 255 9.10 0.87 124.48
CA VAL A 255 9.83 0.17 125.55
C VAL A 255 10.44 1.16 126.54
N LEU A 256 11.03 2.27 126.10
CA LEU A 256 11.53 3.30 127.03
C LEU A 256 10.40 3.94 127.84
N ASN A 257 9.23 4.17 127.25
CA ASN A 257 8.06 4.72 127.95
C ASN A 257 7.44 3.69 128.92
N GLU A 258 7.34 2.43 128.50
CA GLU A 258 6.89 1.32 129.33
C GLU A 258 7.85 1.10 130.51
N LEU A 259 9.16 1.06 130.28
CA LEU A 259 10.17 0.96 131.35
C LEU A 259 10.16 2.18 132.29
N ALA A 260 9.91 3.39 131.78
CA ALA A 260 9.74 4.58 132.61
C ALA A 260 8.46 4.53 133.45
N SER A 261 7.41 3.87 132.94
CA SER A 261 6.11 3.74 133.61
C SER A 261 6.01 2.50 134.53
N SER A 262 6.73 1.42 134.20
CA SER A 262 6.75 0.17 134.94
C SER A 262 7.73 0.28 136.11
N VAL A 263 7.17 0.45 137.31
CA VAL A 263 7.77 0.19 138.63
C VAL A 263 9.23 0.65 138.79
N GLY A 264 9.45 1.93 139.09
CA GLY A 264 10.50 2.47 139.99
C GLY A 264 11.97 2.03 139.90
N LEU A 265 12.36 1.18 138.94
CA LEU A 265 13.66 0.50 138.87
C LEU A 265 14.74 1.36 138.21
N PHE A 266 14.36 2.32 137.37
CA PHE A 266 15.27 3.22 136.67
C PHE A 266 15.06 4.66 137.11
N ILE A 267 15.56 4.99 138.31
CA ILE A 267 15.64 6.37 138.80
C ILE A 267 17.01 6.93 138.40
N HIS A 268 17.03 8.07 137.72
CA HIS A 268 18.28 8.75 137.38
C HIS A 268 19.08 9.04 138.67
N PRO A 269 20.40 8.74 138.73
CA PRO A 269 21.19 8.79 139.98
C PRO A 269 21.25 10.19 140.62
N THR A 270 20.92 11.25 139.86
CA THR A 270 20.79 12.63 140.40
C THR A 270 19.54 12.83 141.24
N VAL A 271 18.46 12.08 140.99
CA VAL A 271 17.20 12.17 141.76
C VAL A 271 17.32 11.40 143.09
N VAL A 272 18.10 10.32 143.12
CA VAL A 272 18.42 9.59 144.36
C VAL A 272 19.28 10.45 145.31
N ARG A 273 20.22 11.23 144.76
CA ARG A 273 21.09 12.15 145.53
C ARG A 273 20.31 13.27 146.23
N GLN A 274 19.23 13.78 145.62
CA GLN A 274 18.42 14.83 146.24
C GLN A 274 17.53 14.29 147.38
N ARG A 275 17.16 13.00 147.37
CA ARG A 275 16.42 12.38 148.48
C ARG A 275 17.29 11.99 149.67
N SER A 276 18.60 11.79 149.47
CA SER A 276 19.55 11.44 150.54
C SER A 276 20.22 12.66 151.21
N ALA A 277 20.00 13.88 150.69
CA ALA A 277 20.48 15.13 151.30
C ALA A 277 19.46 15.77 152.28
N HIS A 278 18.30 15.13 152.49
CA HIS A 278 17.22 15.60 153.38
C HIS A 278 16.87 14.60 154.51
N LEU A 279 17.80 13.72 154.87
CA LEU A 279 17.78 12.89 156.09
C LEU A 279 19.04 13.20 156.90
#